data_AF-A0A9D0C8H3-F1
#
_entry.id   AF-A0A9D0C8H3-F1
#
_cell.length_a   1.000
_cell.length_b   1.000
_cell.length_c   1.000
_cell.angle_alpha   90.00
_cell.angle_beta   90.00
_cell.angle_gamma   90.00
#
_symmetry.space_group_name_H-M   'P 1'
#
loop_
_entity.id
_entity.type
_entity.pdbx_description
1 polymer ?
#
loop_
_entity_poly.entity_id
_entity_poly.type
_entity_poly.pdbx_seq_one_letter_code
_entity_poly.pdbx_strand_id
1 'polypeptide(L)'
;PLAEGEIPDIRTFSRQCRARYAGLLADDVIRALIRNHGREIDTLVSMGQEHGGLEPVAPDRHTLVVEIEHAVRHEMARTLEDVVFRRTGLGTIGHPGREALLRCAAIMADHLGWDEDEQARQIAAVEDRYRYR
;
A
#
# COMPACT_ATOMS: atom_id res chain seq x y z
N PRO A 1 -5.53 -0.26 -24.60
CA PRO A 1 -4.12 -0.71 -24.57
C PRO A 1 -3.68 -0.93 -23.12
N LEU A 2 -3.50 -2.18 -22.71
CA LEU A 2 -2.89 -2.49 -21.41
C LEU A 2 -1.39 -2.20 -21.54
N ALA A 3 -0.87 -1.31 -20.69
CA ALA A 3 0.56 -1.07 -20.60
C ALA A 3 1.20 -2.31 -19.97
N GLU A 4 1.58 -3.29 -20.79
CA GLU A 4 2.30 -4.46 -20.32
C GLU A 4 3.60 -4.03 -19.64
N GLY A 5 3.67 -4.36 -18.36
CA GLY A 5 4.79 -4.13 -17.46
C GLY A 5 5.98 -5.01 -17.78
N GLU A 6 6.52 -4.95 -19.00
CA GLU A 6 7.78 -5.64 -19.28
C GLU A 6 8.88 -5.06 -18.39
N ILE A 7 9.34 -5.87 -17.44
CA ILE A 7 10.62 -5.72 -16.76
C ILE A 7 11.51 -6.79 -17.37
N PRO A 8 12.30 -6.47 -18.43
CA PRO A 8 13.07 -7.46 -19.18
C PRO A 8 14.08 -8.22 -18.31
N ASP A 9 14.54 -7.59 -17.22
CA ASP A 9 15.37 -8.19 -16.20
C ASP A 9 14.98 -7.67 -14.80
N ILE A 10 14.18 -8.46 -14.09
CA ILE A 10 13.72 -8.14 -12.73
C ILE A 10 14.88 -8.01 -11.73
N ARG A 11 15.99 -8.73 -11.93
CA ARG A 11 17.14 -8.66 -11.01
C ARG A 11 17.89 -7.35 -11.20
N THR A 12 18.12 -6.95 -12.45
CA THR A 12 18.76 -5.68 -12.76
C THR A 12 17.87 -4.50 -12.33
N PHE A 13 16.57 -4.55 -12.63
CA PHE A 13 15.61 -3.55 -12.16
C PHE A 13 15.60 -3.44 -10.64
N SER A 14 15.48 -4.55 -9.92
CA SER A 14 15.48 -4.55 -8.46
C SER A 14 16.77 -3.97 -7.89
N ARG A 15 17.93 -4.33 -8.43
CA ARG A 15 19.22 -3.76 -8.01
C ARG A 15 19.27 -2.24 -8.23
N GLN A 16 18.77 -1.77 -9.37
CA GLN A 16 18.74 -0.33 -9.69
C GLN A 16 17.82 0.45 -8.75
N CYS A 17 16.59 -0.02 -8.51
CA CYS A 17 15.66 0.61 -7.57
C CYS A 17 16.22 0.63 -6.14
N ARG A 18 16.81 -0.48 -5.68
CA ARG A 18 17.46 -0.55 -4.36
C ARG A 18 18.60 0.45 -4.23
N ALA A 19 19.45 0.58 -5.26
CA ALA A 19 20.52 1.57 -5.25
C ALA A 19 19.99 3.02 -5.28
N ARG A 20 18.94 3.28 -6.09
CA ARG A 20 18.32 4.60 -6.22
C ARG A 20 17.68 5.09 -4.93
N TYR A 21 16.99 4.19 -4.21
CA TYR A 21 16.14 4.56 -3.06
C TYR A 21 16.73 4.20 -1.69
N ALA A 22 17.94 3.63 -1.62
CA ALA A 22 18.58 3.24 -0.35
C ALA A 22 18.77 4.38 0.67
N GLY A 23 18.86 5.63 0.21
CA GLY A 23 18.96 6.79 1.10
C GLY A 23 17.61 7.33 1.60
N LEU A 24 16.51 6.79 1.09
CA LEU A 24 15.15 7.29 1.36
C LEU A 24 14.28 6.24 2.06
N LEU A 25 14.40 4.97 1.65
CA LEU A 25 13.56 3.87 2.12
C LEU A 25 14.41 2.70 2.58
N ALA A 26 13.89 1.95 3.55
CA ALA A 26 14.49 0.69 3.97
C ALA A 26 14.44 -0.35 2.84
N ASP A 27 15.41 -1.26 2.83
CA ASP A 27 15.61 -2.20 1.72
C ASP A 27 14.44 -3.18 1.54
N ASP A 28 13.81 -3.59 2.64
CA ASP A 28 12.62 -4.42 2.69
C ASP A 28 11.37 -3.70 2.15
N VAL A 29 11.21 -2.41 2.44
CA VAL A 29 10.18 -1.54 1.85
C VAL A 29 10.36 -1.45 0.34
N ILE A 30 11.58 -1.18 -0.13
CA ILE A 30 11.85 -1.11 -1.59
C ILE A 30 11.50 -2.45 -2.27
N ARG A 31 11.86 -3.58 -1.66
CA ARG A 31 11.50 -4.91 -2.17
C ARG A 31 9.99 -5.14 -2.17
N ALA A 32 9.28 -4.70 -1.14
CA ALA A 32 7.83 -4.80 -1.07
C ALA A 32 7.15 -3.97 -2.16
N LEU A 33 7.61 -2.73 -2.38
CA LEU A 33 7.12 -1.85 -3.46
C LEU A 33 7.36 -2.46 -4.84
N ILE A 34 8.56 -2.98 -5.11
CA ILE A 34 8.86 -3.66 -6.39
C ILE A 34 7.93 -4.86 -6.60
N ARG A 35 7.70 -5.66 -5.54
CA ARG A 35 6.85 -6.86 -5.62
C ARG A 35 5.39 -6.52 -5.90
N ASN A 36 4.86 -5.47 -5.27
CA ASN A 36 3.44 -5.15 -5.33
C ASN A 36 3.12 -4.23 -6.53
N HIS A 37 4.01 -3.28 -6.84
CA HIS A 37 3.77 -2.17 -7.77
C HIS A 37 4.70 -2.16 -8.99
N GLY A 38 5.76 -2.98 -8.98
CA GLY A 38 6.69 -3.08 -10.11
C GLY A 38 7.33 -1.74 -10.47
N ARG A 39 7.02 -1.24 -11.68
CA ARG A 39 7.55 0.04 -12.19
C ARG A 39 6.87 1.27 -11.58
N GLU A 40 5.69 1.12 -10.97
CA GLU A 40 5.01 2.23 -10.30
C GLU A 40 5.69 2.69 -9.01
N ILE A 41 6.75 1.99 -8.57
CA ILE A 41 7.60 2.46 -7.46
C ILE A 41 8.12 3.88 -7.68
N ASP A 42 8.50 4.24 -8.92
CA ASP A 42 9.03 5.57 -9.19
C ASP A 42 7.93 6.65 -8.98
N THR A 43 6.68 6.34 -9.33
CA THR A 43 5.51 7.20 -9.12
C THR A 43 5.18 7.33 -7.64
N LEU A 44 5.12 6.21 -6.91
CA LEU A 44 4.82 6.19 -5.47
C LEU A 44 5.87 6.95 -4.66
N VAL A 45 7.15 6.74 -4.96
CA VAL A 45 8.23 7.44 -4.25
C VAL A 45 8.16 8.94 -4.53
N SER A 46 7.96 9.35 -5.78
CA SER A 46 7.85 10.76 -6.14
C SER A 46 6.67 11.44 -5.44
N MET A 47 5.48 10.81 -5.48
CA MET A 47 4.30 11.28 -4.77
C MET A 47 4.55 11.40 -3.27
N GLY A 48 5.22 10.41 -2.67
CA GLY A 48 5.53 10.40 -1.25
C GLY A 48 6.54 11.48 -0.83
N GLN A 49 7.47 11.85 -1.72
CA GLN A 49 8.38 12.98 -1.47
C GLN A 49 7.67 14.33 -1.61
N GLU A 50 6.72 14.46 -2.53
CA GLU A 50 5.99 15.72 -2.80
C GLU A 50 4.90 16.00 -1.77
N HIS A 51 4.19 14.97 -1.30
CA HIS A 51 3.00 15.11 -0.46
C HIS A 51 3.12 14.45 0.92
N GLY A 52 4.21 13.71 1.19
CA GLY A 52 4.37 12.91 2.40
C GLY A 52 3.85 11.47 2.23
N GLY A 53 3.97 10.66 3.28
CA GLY A 53 3.46 9.28 3.27
C GLY A 53 4.49 8.19 2.91
N LEU A 54 5.79 8.51 2.99
CA LEU A 54 6.88 7.52 2.84
C LEU A 54 7.12 6.71 4.12
N GLU A 55 6.41 7.01 5.21
CA GLU A 55 6.41 6.23 6.41
C GLU A 55 5.48 5.00 6.30
N PRO A 56 5.83 3.88 6.94
CA PRO A 56 4.94 2.74 7.04
C PRO A 56 3.61 3.05 7.74
N VAL A 57 2.55 2.37 7.33
CA VAL A 57 1.23 2.47 7.99
C VAL A 57 1.27 1.95 9.43
N ALA A 58 2.15 0.99 9.73
CA ALA A 58 2.40 0.50 11.08
C ALA A 58 3.88 0.06 11.22
N PRO A 59 4.45 0.06 12.43
CA PRO A 59 5.89 -0.20 12.64
C PRO A 59 6.40 -1.55 12.11
N ASP A 60 5.56 -2.57 12.06
CA ASP A 60 5.90 -3.93 11.62
C ASP A 60 5.48 -4.21 10.16
N ARG A 61 5.11 -3.17 9.40
CA ARG A 61 4.64 -3.28 8.02
C ARG A 61 5.58 -2.57 7.06
N HIS A 62 5.62 -3.09 5.83
CA HIS A 62 6.36 -2.45 4.75
C HIS A 62 5.45 -1.61 3.84
N THR A 63 4.13 -1.67 4.05
CA THR A 63 3.17 -0.87 3.29
C THR A 63 3.24 0.57 3.76
N LEU A 64 3.46 1.48 2.81
CA LEU A 64 3.56 2.91 3.06
C LEU A 64 2.19 3.58 3.00
N VAL A 65 2.07 4.73 3.66
CA VAL A 65 0.86 5.57 3.60
C VAL A 65 0.54 5.98 2.16
N VAL A 66 1.56 6.34 1.38
CA VAL A 66 1.43 6.75 -0.02
C VAL A 66 0.81 5.65 -0.91
N GLU A 67 1.00 4.37 -0.58
CA GLU A 67 0.36 3.26 -1.31
C GLU A 67 -1.16 3.28 -1.15
N ILE A 68 -1.65 3.67 0.04
CA ILE A 68 -3.10 3.73 0.33
C ILE A 68 -3.72 4.87 -0.46
N GLU A 69 -3.10 6.04 -0.44
CA GLU A 69 -3.56 7.20 -1.19
C GLU A 69 -3.57 6.95 -2.70
N HIS A 70 -2.51 6.32 -3.22
CA HIS A 70 -2.42 5.94 -4.63
C HIS A 70 -3.50 4.94 -5.01
N ALA A 71 -3.73 3.91 -4.19
CA ALA A 71 -4.78 2.92 -4.42
C ALA A 71 -6.18 3.57 -4.50
N VAL A 72 -6.48 4.54 -3.64
CA VAL A 72 -7.76 5.27 -3.67
C VAL A 72 -7.88 6.15 -4.91
N ARG A 73 -6.84 6.94 -5.22
CA ARG A 73 -6.90 7.97 -6.27
C ARG A 73 -6.75 7.41 -7.68
N HIS A 74 -5.89 6.43 -7.88
CA HIS A 74 -5.48 5.95 -9.20
C HIS A 74 -5.95 4.52 -9.50
N GLU A 75 -6.18 3.68 -8.48
CA GLU A 75 -6.58 2.28 -8.67
C GLU A 75 -8.05 1.98 -8.31
N MET A 76 -8.82 3.04 -8.00
CA MET A 76 -10.22 2.97 -7.62
C MET A 76 -10.49 2.03 -6.43
N ALA A 77 -9.58 1.96 -5.46
CA ALA A 77 -9.86 1.27 -4.20
C ALA A 77 -10.99 2.02 -3.46
N ARG A 78 -12.16 1.37 -3.34
CA ARG A 78 -13.35 1.95 -2.70
C ARG A 78 -13.75 1.21 -1.43
N THR A 79 -13.00 0.20 -1.03
CA THR A 79 -13.23 -0.57 0.20
C THR A 79 -11.90 -0.84 0.90
N LEU A 80 -11.92 -0.98 2.22
CA LEU A 80 -10.70 -1.31 2.97
C LEU A 80 -10.18 -2.71 2.61
N GLU A 81 -11.07 -3.63 2.22
CA GLU A 81 -10.68 -4.94 1.69
C GLU A 81 -9.87 -4.84 0.40
N ASP A 82 -10.17 -3.88 -0.50
CA ASP A 82 -9.37 -3.66 -1.72
C ASP A 82 -7.93 -3.35 -1.39
N VAL A 83 -7.75 -2.40 -0.47
CA VAL A 83 -6.43 -1.97 0.00
C VAL A 83 -5.72 -3.15 0.66
N VAL A 84 -6.34 -3.79 1.65
CA VAL A 84 -5.68 -4.82 2.48
C VAL A 84 -5.33 -6.08 1.70
N PHE A 85 -6.19 -6.53 0.78
CA PHE A 85 -6.06 -7.85 0.16
C PHE A 85 -5.67 -7.83 -1.33
N ARG A 86 -5.85 -6.72 -2.04
CA ARG A 86 -5.70 -6.68 -3.50
C ARG A 86 -4.70 -5.66 -4.02
N ARG A 87 -4.62 -4.47 -3.39
CA ARG A 87 -3.80 -3.34 -3.86
C ARG A 87 -2.51 -3.16 -3.08
N THR A 88 -2.48 -3.64 -1.84
CA THR A 88 -1.29 -3.59 -1.00
C THR A 88 -0.92 -4.98 -0.50
N GLY A 89 0.36 -5.18 -0.18
CA GLY A 89 0.83 -6.40 0.45
C GLY A 89 0.47 -6.53 1.94
N LEU A 90 -0.44 -5.69 2.45
CA LEU A 90 -0.70 -5.52 3.88
C LEU A 90 -1.30 -6.76 4.53
N GLY A 91 -2.21 -7.46 3.84
CA GLY A 91 -2.83 -8.71 4.30
C GLY A 91 -2.08 -10.00 3.92
N THR A 92 -0.92 -9.91 3.25
CA THR A 92 -0.24 -11.08 2.67
C THR A 92 0.34 -12.04 3.71
N ILE A 93 0.79 -11.53 4.86
CA ILE A 93 1.46 -12.32 5.92
C ILE A 93 0.48 -12.70 7.04
N GLY A 94 -0.80 -12.32 6.92
CA GLY A 94 -1.84 -12.53 7.94
C GLY A 94 -2.46 -11.21 8.39
N HIS A 95 -3.10 -11.22 9.55
CA HIS A 95 -3.81 -10.05 10.06
C HIS A 95 -2.83 -8.87 10.26
N PRO A 96 -3.07 -7.69 9.66
CA PRO A 96 -2.14 -6.56 9.70
C PRO A 96 -2.09 -5.86 11.06
N GLY A 97 -3.01 -6.18 11.95
CA GLY A 97 -3.18 -5.54 13.24
C GLY A 97 -4.24 -4.45 13.18
N ARG A 98 -4.95 -4.24 14.30
CA ARG A 98 -6.06 -3.28 14.35
C ARG A 98 -5.60 -1.85 14.11
N GLU A 99 -4.42 -1.48 14.60
CA GLU A 99 -3.83 -0.15 14.41
C GLU A 99 -3.60 0.16 12.92
N ALA A 100 -3.06 -0.80 12.17
CA ALA A 100 -2.87 -0.65 10.73
C ALA A 100 -4.21 -0.46 10.00
N LEU A 101 -5.24 -1.23 10.37
CA LEU A 101 -6.58 -1.10 9.79
C LEU A 101 -7.21 0.26 10.08
N LEU A 102 -7.10 0.73 11.33
CA LEU A 102 -7.59 2.05 11.74
C LEU A 102 -6.90 3.16 10.94
N ARG A 103 -5.58 3.10 10.80
CA ARG A 103 -4.84 4.11 10.05
C ARG A 103 -5.19 4.11 8.57
N CYS A 104 -5.29 2.93 7.94
CA CYS A 104 -5.73 2.82 6.55
C CYS A 104 -7.16 3.34 6.36
N ALA A 105 -8.09 2.99 7.26
CA ALA A 105 -9.47 3.46 7.20
C ALA A 105 -9.57 4.99 7.31
N ALA A 106 -8.79 5.60 8.21
CA ALA A 106 -8.73 7.06 8.35
C ALA A 106 -8.24 7.75 7.06
N ILE A 107 -7.14 7.25 6.47
CA ILE A 107 -6.62 7.79 5.19
C ILE A 107 -7.67 7.66 4.08
N MET A 108 -8.33 6.50 3.98
CA MET A 108 -9.39 6.30 2.98
C MET A 108 -10.60 7.20 3.24
N ALA A 109 -10.95 7.43 4.51
CA ALA A 109 -12.06 8.28 4.90
C ALA A 109 -11.85 9.73 4.46
N ASP A 110 -10.65 10.27 4.65
CA ASP A 110 -10.28 11.62 4.23
C ASP A 110 -10.44 11.82 2.70
N HIS A 111 -10.24 10.75 1.92
CA HIS A 111 -10.38 10.80 0.46
C HIS A 111 -11.76 10.46 -0.07
N LEU A 112 -12.49 9.56 0.60
CA LEU A 112 -13.78 9.05 0.15
C LEU A 112 -14.98 9.69 0.87
N GLY A 113 -14.73 10.50 1.89
CA GLY A 113 -15.76 11.16 2.69
C GLY A 113 -16.50 10.20 3.62
N TRP A 114 -15.80 9.21 4.17
CA TRP A 114 -16.40 8.27 5.12
C TRP A 114 -16.55 8.90 6.50
N ASP A 115 -17.72 8.68 7.11
CA ASP A 115 -17.93 8.96 8.53
C ASP A 115 -17.38 7.83 9.41
N GLU A 116 -17.49 8.00 10.72
CA GLU A 116 -17.01 7.02 11.71
C GLU A 116 -17.72 5.67 11.58
N ASP A 117 -19.02 5.68 11.25
CA ASP A 117 -19.83 4.47 11.09
C ASP A 117 -19.38 3.66 9.86
N GLU A 118 -19.11 4.33 8.74
CA GLU A 118 -18.56 3.70 7.54
C GLU A 118 -17.15 3.13 7.81
N GLN A 119 -16.26 3.89 8.46
CA GLN A 119 -14.94 3.39 8.84
C GLN A 119 -15.03 2.13 9.69
N ALA A 120 -15.90 2.13 10.70
CA ALA A 120 -16.13 0.96 11.55
C ALA A 120 -16.64 -0.24 10.74
N ARG A 121 -17.56 -0.01 9.78
CA ARG A 121 -18.09 -1.07 8.91
C ARG A 121 -17.02 -1.67 8.01
N GLN A 122 -16.15 -0.84 7.45
CA GLN A 122 -15.03 -1.26 6.59
C GLN A 122 -14.01 -2.09 7.37
N ILE A 123 -13.67 -1.68 8.60
CA ILE A 123 -12.77 -2.44 9.48
C ILE A 123 -13.39 -3.79 9.85
N ALA A 124 -14.67 -3.82 10.23
CA ALA A 124 -15.36 -5.06 10.58
C ALA A 124 -15.38 -6.06 9.42
N ALA A 125 -15.61 -5.60 8.18
CA ALA A 125 -15.58 -6.44 6.99
C ALA A 125 -14.21 -7.12 6.78
N VAL A 126 -13.12 -6.38 7.01
CA VAL A 126 -11.76 -6.94 6.95
C VAL A 126 -11.52 -7.94 8.08
N GLU A 127 -11.92 -7.62 9.32
CA GLU A 127 -11.76 -8.51 10.48
C GLU A 127 -12.52 -9.83 10.30
N ASP A 128 -13.75 -9.78 9.78
CA ASP A 128 -14.55 -10.98 9.50
C ASP A 128 -13.87 -11.92 8.50
N ARG A 129 -13.14 -11.37 7.52
CA ARG A 129 -12.39 -12.17 6.55
C ARG A 129 -11.22 -12.96 7.16
N TYR A 130 -10.70 -12.52 8.30
CA TYR A 130 -9.72 -13.26 9.08
C TYR A 130 -10.33 -14.24 10.09
N ARG A 131 -11.61 -14.08 10.47
CA ARG A 131 -12.29 -15.01 11.39
C ARG A 131 -12.56 -16.38 10.76
N TYR A 132 -12.71 -16.44 9.43
CA TYR A 132 -13.05 -17.65 8.68
C TYR A 132 -11.87 -18.28 7.91
N ARG A 133 -10.64 -17.88 8.22
CA ARG A 133 -9.41 -18.46 7.66
C ARG A 133 -8.63 -19.21 8.72
#